data_AF-A0A7K9Y275-F1
#
_entry.id   AF-A0A7K9Y275-F1
#
_cell.length_a   1.000
_cell.length_b   1.000
_cell.length_c   1.000
_cell.angle_alpha   90.00
_cell.angle_beta   90.00
_cell.angle_gamma   90.00
#
_symmetry.space_group_name_H-M   'P 1'
#
loop_
_entity.id
_entity.type
_entity.pdbx_description
1 polymer ?
#
loop_
_entity_poly.entity_id
_entity_poly.type
_entity_poly.pdbx_seq_one_letter_code
_entity_poly.pdbx_strand_id
1 'polypeptide(L)'
;RHRQNRPSRRHPPPPLTPRGPHHVAGRLDPRVPWGEFLLPPDPPGPGPGARNPLGGAGGGSRRGLVTGLHACGDLSPALLRHFARSPAVAAVASVACCHMKLSTLPQPPASPPGYPLSASVAALPGHELSYRAREAACHALEEYAGRLGGDSGCLRAHCYRAVLETLIRAADPSKKHPGVQTVKKAHALSFPQYARLGLPRVGLDPASVALDSDAVGAMLEQHHKVVAFFSLTLLLAPLVETLILLDRLLYLREQGFQCALVPLFDPRFSPRNLVLVAARSPLSAALAGLDEDSDEEEEEEEDG
;
A
#
# COMPACT_ATOMS: atom_id res chain seq x y z
N ARG A 1 13.19 -27.79 60.33
CA ARG A 1 13.19 -26.31 60.45
C ARG A 1 12.95 -25.73 59.06
N HIS A 2 11.71 -25.31 58.78
CA HIS A 2 11.27 -24.75 57.50
C HIS A 2 12.01 -23.44 57.18
N ARG A 3 12.57 -23.31 55.97
CA ARG A 3 13.01 -22.03 55.41
C ARG A 3 11.79 -21.32 54.81
N GLN A 4 11.44 -20.18 55.39
CA GLN A 4 10.41 -19.29 54.88
C GLN A 4 10.89 -18.58 53.59
N ASN A 5 10.08 -18.68 52.53
CA ASN A 5 10.22 -17.89 51.32
C ASN A 5 9.87 -16.41 51.63
N ARG A 6 10.79 -15.48 51.34
CA ARG A 6 10.48 -14.05 51.24
C ARG A 6 9.87 -13.77 49.86
N PRO A 7 8.75 -13.04 49.77
CA PRO A 7 8.23 -12.62 48.47
C PRO A 7 9.15 -11.55 47.87
N SER A 8 9.59 -11.77 46.63
CA SER A 8 10.27 -10.77 45.82
C SER A 8 9.33 -9.58 45.60
N ARG A 9 9.71 -8.39 46.07
CA ARG A 9 9.06 -7.12 45.70
C ARG A 9 9.18 -6.94 44.19
N ARG A 10 8.12 -7.27 43.44
CA ARG A 10 7.98 -6.86 42.04
C ARG A 10 7.76 -5.35 42.06
N HIS A 11 8.72 -4.59 41.53
CA HIS A 11 8.49 -3.19 41.19
C HIS A 11 7.36 -3.13 40.15
N PRO A 12 6.41 -2.19 40.28
CA PRO A 12 5.42 -1.99 39.23
C PRO A 12 6.14 -1.58 37.94
N PRO A 13 5.72 -2.09 36.76
CA PRO A 13 6.30 -1.65 35.50
C PRO A 13 6.11 -0.13 35.35
N PRO A 14 7.09 0.58 34.77
CA PRO A 14 6.98 2.01 34.54
C PRO A 14 5.75 2.30 33.65
N PRO A 15 5.04 3.42 33.86
CA PRO A 15 3.89 3.76 33.05
C PRO A 15 4.31 3.89 31.58
N LEU A 16 3.66 3.10 30.73
CA LEU A 16 3.80 3.17 29.27
C LEU A 16 3.10 4.45 28.81
N THR A 17 3.86 5.53 28.71
CA THR A 17 3.49 6.65 27.85
C THR A 17 3.44 6.15 26.40
N PRO A 18 2.52 6.65 25.56
CA PRO A 18 2.43 6.24 24.17
C PRO A 18 3.79 6.52 23.50
N ARG A 19 4.54 5.46 23.19
CA ARG A 19 5.77 5.58 22.43
C ARG A 19 5.40 6.10 21.06
N GLY A 20 6.01 7.23 20.66
CA GLY A 20 5.91 7.71 19.28
C GLY A 20 6.41 6.63 18.31
N PRO A 21 6.03 6.69 17.03
CA PRO A 21 6.55 5.77 16.03
C PRO A 21 8.09 5.84 16.02
N HIS A 22 8.74 4.72 16.29
CA HIS A 22 10.20 4.58 16.19
C HIS A 22 10.53 3.82 14.92
N HIS A 23 11.48 4.33 14.13
CA HIS A 23 11.97 3.61 12.97
C HIS A 23 12.78 2.40 13.43
N VAL A 24 12.54 1.23 12.84
CA VAL A 24 13.36 0.04 13.02
C VAL A 24 13.82 -0.40 11.63
N ALA A 25 15.12 -0.39 11.40
CA ALA A 25 15.68 -0.96 10.18
C ALA A 25 15.78 -2.48 10.35
N GLY A 26 14.96 -3.24 9.61
CA GLY A 26 14.94 -4.69 9.66
C GLY A 26 14.32 -5.30 8.40
N ARG A 27 14.70 -6.53 8.07
CA ARG A 27 14.04 -7.30 7.02
C ARG A 27 12.75 -7.88 7.61
N LEU A 28 11.61 -7.35 7.20
CA LEU A 28 10.30 -7.90 7.58
C LEU A 28 10.18 -9.30 6.96
N ASP A 29 10.15 -10.35 7.78
CA ASP A 29 9.81 -11.70 7.30
C ASP A 29 8.29 -11.79 7.20
N PRO A 30 7.74 -11.97 5.98
CA PRO A 30 6.31 -11.94 5.75
C PRO A 30 5.53 -13.08 6.45
N ARG A 31 6.24 -14.05 7.03
CA ARG A 31 5.68 -15.22 7.72
C ARG A 31 5.72 -15.11 9.25
N VAL A 32 6.28 -14.03 9.79
CA VAL A 32 6.33 -13.81 11.25
C VAL A 32 4.96 -13.32 11.75
N PRO A 33 4.49 -13.76 12.93
CA PRO A 33 3.31 -13.19 13.55
C PRO A 33 3.51 -11.68 13.74
N TRP A 34 2.79 -10.88 12.97
CA TRP A 34 2.93 -9.42 12.89
C TRP A 34 2.51 -8.65 14.16
N GLY A 35 2.35 -9.36 15.28
CA GLY A 35 1.89 -8.81 16.56
C GLY A 35 2.73 -7.67 17.12
N GLU A 36 3.98 -7.51 16.69
CA GLU A 36 4.83 -6.38 17.09
C GLU A 36 4.61 -5.10 16.25
N PHE A 37 4.10 -5.22 15.01
CA PHE A 37 3.76 -4.09 14.15
C PHE A 37 2.28 -3.69 14.26
N LEU A 38 1.44 -4.66 14.63
CA LEU A 38 0.11 -4.45 15.17
C LEU A 38 0.26 -3.93 16.59
N LEU A 39 0.55 -2.64 16.76
CA LEU A 39 0.37 -2.01 18.07
C LEU A 39 -1.05 -2.37 18.54
N PRO A 40 -1.22 -3.15 19.62
CA PRO A 40 -2.50 -3.22 20.26
C PRO A 40 -2.88 -1.78 20.60
N PRO A 41 -4.15 -1.41 20.48
CA PRO A 41 -4.56 -0.19 21.11
C PRO A 41 -4.39 -0.42 22.60
N ASP A 42 -3.34 0.16 23.20
CA ASP A 42 -3.51 0.57 24.57
C ASP A 42 -4.77 1.44 24.57
N PRO A 43 -5.83 1.05 25.29
CA PRO A 43 -7.02 1.87 25.39
C PRO A 43 -6.54 3.26 25.82
N PRO A 44 -7.09 4.35 25.24
CA PRO A 44 -6.80 5.67 25.80
C PRO A 44 -7.02 5.55 27.31
N GLY A 45 -6.02 5.96 28.10
CA GLY A 45 -6.05 5.84 29.56
C GLY A 45 -7.35 6.42 30.14
N PRO A 46 -7.64 6.24 31.43
CA PRO A 46 -8.95 6.47 32.07
C PRO A 46 -9.49 7.92 32.05
N GLY A 47 -8.98 8.78 31.17
CA GLY A 47 -9.72 9.94 30.68
C GLY A 47 -11.04 9.52 30.02
N PRO A 48 -12.01 10.45 29.95
CA PRO A 48 -13.32 10.18 29.37
C PRO A 48 -13.13 9.62 27.97
N GLY A 49 -13.48 8.35 27.77
CA GLY A 49 -13.33 7.66 26.48
C GLY A 49 -13.83 8.57 25.37
N ALA A 50 -13.03 8.71 24.30
CA ALA A 50 -13.25 9.69 23.23
C ALA A 50 -14.74 9.79 22.88
N ARG A 51 -15.41 10.81 23.44
CA ARG A 51 -16.80 11.09 23.14
C ARG A 51 -16.81 11.68 21.76
N ASN A 52 -17.17 10.86 20.76
CA ASN A 52 -17.44 11.32 19.42
C ASN A 52 -18.46 12.48 19.50
N PRO A 53 -18.12 13.70 19.03
CA PRO A 53 -19.04 14.85 19.05
C PRO A 53 -20.31 14.65 18.22
N LEU A 54 -20.39 13.56 17.44
CA LEU A 54 -21.54 13.16 16.63
C LEU A 54 -22.24 11.89 17.14
N GLY A 55 -21.85 11.37 18.30
CA GLY A 55 -22.42 10.17 18.91
C GLY A 55 -23.75 10.44 19.62
N GLY A 56 -24.83 10.55 18.86
CA GLY A 56 -26.19 10.46 19.41
C GLY A 56 -26.51 9.02 19.85
N ALA A 57 -27.41 8.87 20.84
CA ALA A 57 -27.98 7.58 21.22
C ALA A 57 -28.58 6.91 19.97
N GLY A 58 -28.14 5.67 19.70
CA GLY A 58 -28.47 4.94 18.48
C GLY A 58 -29.97 4.76 18.29
N GLY A 59 -30.49 5.27 17.17
CA GLY A 59 -31.88 5.12 16.76
C GLY A 59 -31.98 4.83 15.26
N GLY A 60 -31.36 3.74 14.79
CA GLY A 60 -31.47 3.26 13.42
C GLY A 60 -30.94 1.83 13.25
N SER A 61 -31.84 0.90 12.90
CA SER A 61 -31.63 -0.57 12.90
C SER A 61 -30.67 -1.12 11.82
N ARG A 62 -30.01 -0.25 11.03
CA ARG A 62 -29.09 -0.69 9.96
C ARG A 62 -27.74 0.01 10.09
N ARG A 63 -26.76 -0.75 10.57
CA ARG A 63 -25.34 -0.38 10.59
C ARG A 63 -24.66 -0.97 9.36
N GLY A 64 -23.97 -0.13 8.59
CA GLY A 64 -23.27 -0.55 7.38
C GLY A 64 -21.79 -0.84 7.61
N LEU A 65 -21.27 -1.83 6.89
CA LEU A 65 -19.83 -2.01 6.66
C LEU A 65 -19.49 -1.39 5.31
N VAL A 66 -18.46 -0.55 5.27
CA VAL A 66 -17.93 0.00 4.02
C VAL A 66 -16.68 -0.77 3.63
N THR A 67 -16.72 -1.46 2.49
CA THR A 67 -15.57 -2.23 2.00
C THR A 67 -15.08 -1.66 0.67
N GLY A 68 -13.78 -1.40 0.58
CA GLY A 68 -13.10 -0.99 -0.64
C GLY A 68 -12.00 -1.98 -1.00
N LEU A 69 -12.30 -3.00 -1.82
CA LEU A 69 -11.33 -4.03 -2.23
C LEU A 69 -10.30 -3.54 -3.28
N HIS A 70 -10.64 -2.44 -3.96
CA HIS A 70 -9.75 -1.69 -4.85
C HIS A 70 -10.03 -0.19 -4.71
N ALA A 71 -9.84 0.34 -3.50
CA ALA A 71 -10.05 1.75 -3.21
C ALA A 71 -8.91 2.60 -3.82
N CYS A 72 -8.99 2.82 -5.13
CA CYS A 72 -7.92 3.42 -5.92
C CYS A 72 -7.95 4.97 -5.86
N GLY A 73 -6.78 5.58 -5.71
CA GLY A 73 -6.64 7.04 -5.60
C GLY A 73 -7.47 7.62 -4.47
N ASP A 74 -8.15 8.73 -4.74
CA ASP A 74 -8.92 9.49 -3.76
C ASP A 74 -10.18 8.76 -3.24
N LEU A 75 -10.54 7.61 -3.82
CA LEU A 75 -11.59 6.76 -3.26
C LEU A 75 -11.22 6.27 -1.85
N SER A 76 -9.98 5.84 -1.62
CA SER A 76 -9.54 5.40 -0.29
C SER A 76 -9.74 6.46 0.80
N PRO A 77 -9.19 7.69 0.71
CA PRO A 77 -9.48 8.74 1.69
C PRO A 77 -10.97 9.14 1.75
N ALA A 78 -11.71 9.10 0.64
CA ALA A 78 -13.13 9.39 0.65
C ALA A 78 -13.92 8.38 1.50
N LEU A 79 -13.63 7.09 1.38
CA LEU A 79 -14.24 6.04 2.21
C LEU A 79 -13.94 6.26 3.69
N LEU A 80 -12.68 6.57 4.04
CA LEU A 80 -12.29 6.80 5.43
C LEU A 80 -12.94 8.05 6.02
N ARG A 81 -13.02 9.14 5.25
CA ARG A 81 -13.75 10.35 5.65
C ARG A 81 -15.25 10.10 5.82
N HIS A 82 -15.84 9.30 4.93
CA HIS A 82 -17.25 8.94 5.03
C HIS A 82 -17.50 8.09 6.27
N PHE A 83 -16.68 7.06 6.51
CA PHE A 83 -16.72 6.27 7.74
C PHE A 83 -16.63 7.16 8.97
N ALA A 84 -15.65 8.07 9.05
CA ALA A 84 -15.48 8.95 10.20
C ALA A 84 -16.71 9.84 10.46
N ARG A 85 -17.28 10.42 9.40
CA ARG A 85 -18.40 11.39 9.49
C ARG A 85 -19.78 10.75 9.65
N SER A 86 -19.97 9.50 9.22
CA SER A 86 -21.29 8.85 9.16
C SER A 86 -21.52 7.90 10.34
N PRO A 87 -22.41 8.24 11.30
CA PRO A 87 -22.73 7.36 12.43
C PRO A 87 -23.38 6.03 12.01
N ALA A 88 -23.97 5.97 10.81
CA ALA A 88 -24.59 4.77 10.26
C ALA A 88 -23.57 3.72 9.79
N VAL A 89 -22.32 4.10 9.56
CA VAL A 89 -21.27 3.15 9.17
C VAL A 89 -20.57 2.64 10.42
N ALA A 90 -20.73 1.36 10.74
CA ALA A 90 -20.15 0.75 11.94
C ALA A 90 -18.68 0.36 11.77
N ALA A 91 -18.27 0.01 10.56
CA ALA A 91 -16.91 -0.41 10.26
C ALA A 91 -16.49 -0.09 8.82
N VAL A 92 -15.19 -0.08 8.59
CA VAL A 92 -14.59 0.07 7.27
C VAL A 92 -13.46 -0.94 7.08
N ALA A 93 -13.38 -1.53 5.89
CA ALA A 93 -12.27 -2.35 5.43
C ALA A 93 -11.78 -1.80 4.07
N SER A 94 -10.54 -1.33 4.00
CA SER A 94 -10.00 -0.62 2.84
C SER A 94 -8.69 -1.24 2.37
N VAL A 95 -8.71 -1.77 1.15
CA VAL A 95 -7.54 -2.24 0.39
C VAL A 95 -7.24 -1.19 -0.67
N ALA A 96 -6.20 -0.39 -0.42
CA ALA A 96 -5.74 0.63 -1.36
C ALA A 96 -4.90 0.01 -2.49
N CYS A 97 -4.99 0.56 -3.71
CA CYS A 97 -4.40 -0.06 -4.91
C CYS A 97 -3.59 0.88 -5.82
N CYS A 98 -4.15 2.05 -6.15
CA CYS A 98 -3.55 2.98 -7.11
C CYS A 98 -3.12 4.27 -6.42
N HIS A 99 -2.01 4.22 -5.69
CA HIS A 99 -1.47 5.38 -4.97
C HIS A 99 -1.08 6.55 -5.89
N MET A 100 -0.67 6.27 -7.14
CA MET A 100 -0.36 7.30 -8.14
C MET A 100 -1.57 8.17 -8.51
N LYS A 101 -2.79 7.70 -8.25
CA LYS A 101 -4.04 8.44 -8.47
C LYS A 101 -4.46 9.30 -7.28
N LEU A 102 -3.71 9.31 -6.17
CA LEU A 102 -3.99 10.21 -5.05
C LEU A 102 -3.76 11.67 -5.47
N SER A 103 -4.64 12.58 -5.06
CA SER A 103 -4.32 14.01 -5.12
C SER A 103 -3.37 14.36 -3.97
N THR A 104 -2.34 15.15 -4.27
CA THR A 104 -1.38 15.67 -3.26
C THR A 104 -1.54 17.15 -3.00
N LEU A 105 -2.44 17.79 -3.74
CA LEU A 105 -2.82 19.19 -3.61
C LEU A 105 -4.34 19.27 -3.53
N PRO A 106 -4.88 20.29 -2.84
CA PRO A 106 -6.31 20.56 -2.84
C PRO A 106 -6.84 20.64 -4.28
N GLN A 107 -7.99 20.00 -4.53
CA GLN A 107 -8.63 20.02 -5.85
C GLN A 107 -9.79 21.03 -5.87
N PRO A 108 -10.06 21.74 -6.97
CA PRO A 108 -11.29 22.53 -7.12
C PRO A 108 -12.54 21.62 -7.02
N PRO A 109 -13.65 22.01 -6.36
CA PRO A 109 -13.88 23.25 -5.62
C PRO A 109 -13.56 23.10 -4.11
N ALA A 110 -12.29 23.22 -3.73
CA ALA A 110 -11.79 23.11 -2.35
C ALA A 110 -11.94 21.73 -1.68
N SER A 111 -11.82 20.65 -2.46
CA SER A 111 -11.70 19.30 -1.90
C SER A 111 -10.32 19.11 -1.26
N PRO A 112 -10.25 18.60 -0.01
CA PRO A 112 -8.98 18.34 0.65
C PRO A 112 -8.18 17.27 -0.12
N PRO A 113 -6.84 17.34 -0.11
CA PRO A 113 -6.00 16.40 -0.86
C PRO A 113 -6.25 14.96 -0.41
N GLY A 114 -5.97 14.02 -1.31
CA GLY A 114 -5.98 12.60 -1.04
C GLY A 114 -4.84 12.17 -0.14
N TYR A 115 -3.67 12.83 -0.19
CA TYR A 115 -2.50 12.61 0.67
C TYR A 115 -1.76 13.95 0.92
N PRO A 116 -1.23 14.19 2.14
CA PRO A 116 -1.47 13.41 3.36
C PRO A 116 -2.91 13.56 3.84
N LEU A 117 -3.40 12.56 4.57
CA LEU A 117 -4.73 12.55 5.16
C LEU A 117 -4.70 12.90 6.66
N SER A 118 -3.67 12.45 7.37
CA SER A 118 -3.47 12.69 8.80
C SER A 118 -2.69 13.98 9.06
N ALA A 119 -3.00 14.63 10.18
CA ALA A 119 -2.25 15.80 10.63
C ALA A 119 -0.81 15.42 10.99
N SER A 120 -0.62 14.21 11.55
CA SER A 120 0.68 13.67 11.93
C SER A 120 1.65 13.56 10.75
N VAL A 121 1.22 12.98 9.63
CA VAL A 121 2.08 12.87 8.43
C VAL A 121 2.25 14.22 7.75
N ALA A 122 1.22 15.07 7.72
CA ALA A 122 1.34 16.42 7.19
C ALA A 122 2.37 17.29 7.93
N ALA A 123 2.62 17.01 9.21
CA ALA A 123 3.62 17.71 10.01
C ALA A 123 5.06 17.20 9.81
N LEU A 124 5.27 16.05 9.15
CA LEU A 124 6.60 15.51 8.92
C LEU A 124 7.35 16.30 7.83
N PRO A 125 8.61 16.69 8.04
CA PRO A 125 9.41 17.31 7.00
C PRO A 125 9.70 16.30 5.88
N GLY A 126 9.49 16.71 4.62
CA GLY A 126 9.76 15.85 3.46
C GLY A 126 8.74 14.72 3.25
N HIS A 127 7.52 14.85 3.77
CA HIS A 127 6.47 13.86 3.58
C HIS A 127 5.92 13.82 2.15
N GLU A 128 6.26 14.78 1.30
CA GLU A 128 5.73 14.93 -0.05
C GLU A 128 6.12 13.75 -0.94
N LEU A 129 5.11 13.17 -1.60
CA LEU A 129 5.31 12.04 -2.49
C LEU A 129 5.07 12.45 -3.95
N SER A 130 6.14 12.40 -4.74
CA SER A 130 6.06 12.60 -6.19
C SER A 130 5.14 11.55 -6.84
N TYR A 131 4.62 11.86 -8.03
CA TYR A 131 3.85 10.88 -8.82
C TYR A 131 4.62 9.56 -8.99
N ARG A 132 5.93 9.62 -9.26
CA ARG A 132 6.78 8.45 -9.47
C ARG A 132 6.98 7.62 -8.20
N ALA A 133 7.10 8.26 -7.03
CA ALA A 133 7.17 7.53 -5.77
C ALA A 133 5.86 6.76 -5.52
N ARG A 134 4.72 7.41 -5.74
CA ARG A 134 3.40 6.79 -5.56
C ARG A 134 3.10 5.71 -6.61
N GLU A 135 3.60 5.87 -7.83
CA GLU A 135 3.56 4.84 -8.87
C GLU A 135 4.45 3.66 -8.50
N ALA A 136 5.65 3.89 -7.98
CA ALA A 136 6.56 2.84 -7.56
C ALA A 136 5.92 1.94 -6.48
N ALA A 137 5.25 2.55 -5.50
CA ALA A 137 4.46 1.85 -4.48
C ALA A 137 3.40 0.90 -5.08
N CYS A 138 2.96 1.12 -6.32
CA CYS A 138 1.96 0.30 -7.00
C CYS A 138 2.51 -0.99 -7.63
N HIS A 139 3.83 -1.20 -7.63
CA HIS A 139 4.44 -2.41 -8.20
C HIS A 139 4.45 -3.61 -7.25
N ALA A 140 4.57 -4.80 -7.83
CA ALA A 140 4.67 -6.08 -7.13
C ALA A 140 6.14 -6.51 -6.99
N LEU A 141 6.70 -6.38 -5.79
CA LEU A 141 8.11 -6.70 -5.53
C LEU A 141 8.38 -8.19 -5.70
N GLU A 142 7.51 -9.04 -5.19
CA GLU A 142 7.65 -10.50 -5.14
C GLU A 142 7.66 -11.09 -6.55
N GLU A 143 6.75 -10.64 -7.42
CA GLU A 143 6.70 -11.06 -8.82
C GLU A 143 7.99 -10.66 -9.55
N TYR A 144 8.50 -9.45 -9.31
CA TYR A 144 9.73 -9.01 -9.92
C TYR A 144 10.96 -9.78 -9.40
N ALA A 145 11.03 -10.05 -8.10
CA ALA A 145 12.08 -10.87 -7.50
C ALA A 145 12.11 -12.28 -8.12
N GLY A 146 10.94 -12.88 -8.37
CA GLY A 146 10.85 -14.16 -9.10
C GLY A 146 11.41 -14.09 -10.51
N ARG A 147 11.12 -13.00 -11.25
CA ARG A 147 11.66 -12.79 -12.61
C ARG A 147 13.18 -12.58 -12.62
N LEU A 148 13.74 -11.92 -11.60
CA LEU A 148 15.19 -11.76 -11.43
C LEU A 148 15.90 -13.10 -11.21
N GLY A 149 15.34 -13.98 -10.38
CA GLY A 149 15.94 -15.27 -10.06
C GLY A 149 15.90 -16.29 -11.21
N GLY A 150 14.97 -16.14 -12.17
CA GLY A 150 14.73 -17.10 -13.25
C GLY A 150 15.31 -16.74 -14.62
N ASP A 151 16.26 -15.79 -14.70
CA ASP A 151 16.81 -15.23 -15.96
C ASP A 151 15.72 -14.94 -17.01
N SER A 152 14.64 -14.28 -16.56
CA SER A 152 13.46 -14.10 -17.40
C SER A 152 13.74 -13.10 -18.51
N GLY A 153 13.52 -13.51 -19.77
CA GLY A 153 13.49 -12.61 -20.92
C GLY A 153 12.52 -11.42 -20.77
N CYS A 154 11.57 -11.49 -19.83
CA CYS A 154 10.68 -10.40 -19.45
C CYS A 154 11.42 -9.16 -18.91
N LEU A 155 12.62 -9.30 -18.35
CA LEU A 155 13.41 -8.17 -17.86
C LEU A 155 13.89 -7.25 -19.01
N ARG A 156 14.00 -7.79 -20.23
CA ARG A 156 14.37 -7.00 -21.42
C ARG A 156 13.29 -6.01 -21.82
N ALA A 157 12.04 -6.22 -21.43
CA ALA A 157 10.93 -5.35 -21.83
C ALA A 157 11.11 -3.90 -21.33
N HIS A 158 11.67 -3.70 -20.13
CA HIS A 158 11.96 -2.36 -19.61
C HIS A 158 13.10 -1.68 -20.36
N CYS A 159 14.15 -2.43 -20.73
CA CYS A 159 15.23 -1.91 -21.57
C CYS A 159 14.68 -1.51 -22.95
N TYR A 160 13.89 -2.38 -23.61
CA TYR A 160 13.26 -2.07 -24.89
C TYR A 160 12.37 -0.84 -24.81
N ARG A 161 11.60 -0.70 -23.72
CA ARG A 161 10.76 0.48 -23.50
C ARG A 161 11.59 1.75 -23.37
N ALA A 162 12.70 1.69 -22.64
CA ALA A 162 13.61 2.82 -22.46
C ALA A 162 14.28 3.24 -23.77
N VAL A 163 14.82 2.27 -24.54
CA VAL A 163 15.42 2.55 -25.85
C VAL A 163 14.40 3.14 -26.81
N LEU A 164 13.19 2.57 -26.87
CA LEU A 164 12.11 3.09 -27.70
C LEU A 164 11.74 4.53 -27.32
N GLU A 165 11.65 4.86 -26.03
CA GLU A 165 11.35 6.22 -25.60
C GLU A 165 12.44 7.23 -25.99
N THR A 166 13.71 6.85 -25.94
CA THR A 166 14.81 7.67 -26.44
C THR A 166 14.69 7.92 -27.95
N LEU A 167 14.39 6.88 -28.74
CA LEU A 167 14.20 7.03 -30.19
C LEU A 167 12.99 7.91 -30.53
N ILE A 168 11.88 7.77 -29.79
CA ILE A 168 10.70 8.63 -29.97
C ILE A 168 11.05 10.10 -29.72
N ARG A 169 11.77 10.39 -28.63
CA ARG A 169 12.19 11.76 -28.28
C ARG A 169 13.19 12.34 -29.29
N ALA A 170 14.07 11.51 -29.84
CA ALA A 170 15.01 11.92 -30.88
C ALA A 170 14.28 12.25 -32.19
N ALA A 171 13.26 11.47 -32.56
CA ALA A 171 12.44 11.70 -33.75
C ALA A 171 11.49 12.89 -33.58
N ASP A 172 10.95 13.10 -32.37
CA ASP A 172 10.04 14.20 -32.07
C ASP A 172 10.23 14.68 -30.61
N PRO A 173 10.97 15.78 -30.39
CA PRO A 173 11.22 16.33 -29.06
C PRO A 173 9.97 16.81 -28.31
N SER A 174 8.84 17.02 -29.00
CA SER A 174 7.57 17.40 -28.38
C SER A 174 6.93 16.22 -27.62
N LYS A 175 7.25 14.98 -28.00
CA LYS A 175 6.71 13.76 -27.38
C LYS A 175 7.44 13.42 -26.09
N LYS A 176 6.98 14.00 -24.98
CA LYS A 176 7.45 13.68 -23.62
C LYS A 176 6.53 12.64 -22.97
N HIS A 177 7.11 11.58 -22.42
CA HIS A 177 6.40 10.46 -21.79
C HIS A 177 5.22 9.93 -22.62
N PRO A 178 5.46 9.56 -23.89
CA PRO A 178 4.39 9.06 -24.74
C PRO A 178 3.77 7.80 -24.11
N GLY A 179 2.44 7.75 -24.06
CA GLY A 179 1.67 6.60 -23.58
C GLY A 179 1.74 5.41 -24.53
N VAL A 180 2.94 4.89 -24.81
CA VAL A 180 3.11 3.68 -25.60
C VAL A 180 2.48 2.55 -24.80
N GLN A 181 1.31 2.12 -25.24
CA GLN A 181 0.59 1.00 -24.66
C GLN A 181 1.49 -0.25 -24.62
N THR A 182 1.20 -1.17 -23.70
CA THR A 182 1.94 -2.42 -23.53
C THR A 182 2.01 -3.22 -24.84
N VAL A 183 3.22 -3.57 -25.26
CA VAL A 183 3.45 -4.51 -26.36
C VAL A 183 3.34 -5.93 -25.82
N LYS A 184 2.37 -6.70 -26.32
CA LYS A 184 2.15 -8.08 -25.88
C LYS A 184 3.36 -8.95 -26.24
N LYS A 185 3.73 -9.88 -25.34
CA LYS A 185 4.84 -10.83 -25.52
C LYS A 185 6.17 -10.15 -25.91
N ALA A 186 6.47 -8.97 -25.34
CA ALA A 186 7.71 -8.24 -25.61
C ALA A 186 8.98 -9.07 -25.43
N HIS A 187 8.97 -10.03 -24.49
CA HIS A 187 10.10 -10.94 -24.24
C HIS A 187 10.41 -11.91 -25.40
N ALA A 188 9.47 -12.13 -26.32
CA ALA A 188 9.62 -13.02 -27.47
C ALA A 188 10.00 -12.26 -28.75
N LEU A 189 10.16 -10.94 -28.68
CA LEU A 189 10.48 -10.09 -29.82
C LEU A 189 11.94 -9.67 -29.78
N SER A 190 12.53 -9.43 -30.95
CA SER A 190 13.73 -8.58 -31.04
C SER A 190 13.36 -7.11 -30.82
N PHE A 191 14.34 -6.27 -30.51
CA PHE A 191 14.10 -4.84 -30.34
C PHE A 191 13.49 -4.18 -31.60
N PRO A 192 13.99 -4.42 -32.83
CA PRO A 192 13.37 -3.85 -34.04
C PRO A 192 11.91 -4.27 -34.21
N GLN A 193 11.56 -5.53 -33.91
CA GLN A 193 10.17 -5.99 -33.95
C GLN A 193 9.32 -5.28 -32.90
N TYR A 194 9.82 -5.16 -31.66
CA TYR A 194 9.16 -4.42 -30.59
C TYR A 194 8.91 -2.95 -30.97
N ALA A 195 9.92 -2.26 -31.51
CA ALA A 195 9.85 -0.86 -31.88
C ALA A 195 8.88 -0.61 -33.04
N ARG A 196 8.84 -1.50 -34.05
CA ARG A 196 7.86 -1.43 -35.15
C ARG A 196 6.41 -1.52 -34.68
N LEU A 197 6.15 -2.20 -33.56
CA LEU A 197 4.81 -2.25 -32.94
C LEU A 197 4.51 -1.03 -32.07
N GLY A 198 5.54 -0.39 -31.51
CA GLY A 198 5.44 0.72 -30.57
C GLY A 198 5.34 2.10 -31.23
N LEU A 199 6.13 2.36 -32.27
CA LEU A 199 6.21 3.66 -32.96
C LEU A 199 4.87 4.13 -33.58
N PRO A 200 4.07 3.26 -34.24
CA PRO A 200 2.78 3.70 -34.79
C PRO A 200 1.80 4.17 -33.72
N ARG A 201 1.92 3.65 -32.48
CA ARG A 201 1.05 4.04 -31.35
C ARG A 201 1.27 5.47 -30.88
N VAL A 202 2.35 6.11 -31.33
CA VAL A 202 2.66 7.51 -31.07
C VAL A 202 2.69 8.33 -32.35
N GLY A 203 2.12 7.81 -33.44
CA GLY A 203 2.07 8.50 -34.73
C GLY A 203 3.44 8.70 -35.37
N LEU A 204 4.39 7.79 -35.12
CA LEU A 204 5.68 7.76 -35.80
C LEU A 204 5.77 6.57 -36.74
N ASP A 205 6.30 6.80 -37.94
CA ASP A 205 6.55 5.76 -38.92
C ASP A 205 7.82 4.97 -38.53
N PRO A 206 7.77 3.64 -38.38
CA PRO A 206 8.97 2.84 -38.16
C PRO A 206 10.05 2.99 -39.22
N ALA A 207 9.71 3.37 -40.46
CA ALA A 207 10.69 3.59 -41.52
C ALA A 207 11.50 4.89 -41.33
N SER A 208 11.00 5.86 -40.57
CA SER A 208 11.70 7.14 -40.32
C SER A 208 12.68 7.08 -39.14
N VAL A 209 12.80 5.94 -38.47
CA VAL A 209 13.65 5.75 -37.28
C VAL A 209 14.68 4.65 -37.52
N ALA A 210 15.96 4.94 -37.28
CA ALA A 210 17.04 3.96 -37.42
C ALA A 210 17.04 2.96 -36.24
N LEU A 211 16.35 1.82 -36.43
CA LEU A 211 16.14 0.78 -35.40
C LEU A 211 17.31 -0.18 -35.19
N ASP A 212 18.26 -0.23 -36.13
CA ASP A 212 19.37 -1.19 -36.16
C ASP A 212 20.72 -0.48 -36.33
N SER A 213 20.94 0.55 -35.51
CA SER A 213 22.19 1.32 -35.50
C SER A 213 23.09 0.89 -34.33
N ASP A 214 24.40 1.12 -34.45
CA ASP A 214 25.37 0.88 -33.37
C ASP A 214 24.98 1.60 -32.07
N ALA A 215 24.40 2.81 -32.19
CA ALA A 215 23.88 3.56 -31.05
C ALA A 215 22.75 2.80 -30.33
N VAL A 216 21.83 2.19 -31.07
CA VAL A 216 20.77 1.33 -30.49
C VAL A 216 21.38 0.09 -29.84
N GLY A 217 22.35 -0.56 -30.49
CA GLY A 217 23.09 -1.69 -29.92
C GLY A 217 23.73 -1.35 -28.57
N ALA A 218 24.51 -0.26 -28.52
CA ALA A 218 25.16 0.23 -27.31
C ALA A 218 24.17 0.56 -26.18
N MET A 219 22.97 1.05 -26.50
CA MET A 219 21.91 1.27 -25.52
C MET A 219 21.32 -0.03 -24.97
N LEU A 220 21.12 -1.03 -25.83
CA LEU A 220 20.59 -2.34 -25.43
C LEU A 220 21.58 -3.10 -24.53
N GLU A 221 22.89 -2.93 -24.72
CA GLU A 221 23.93 -3.47 -23.84
C GLU A 221 23.84 -2.93 -22.40
N GLN A 222 23.20 -1.77 -22.20
CA GLN A 222 22.96 -1.19 -20.88
C GLN A 222 21.77 -1.83 -20.14
N HIS A 223 21.23 -2.96 -20.61
CA HIS A 223 20.07 -3.61 -19.97
C HIS A 223 20.27 -3.83 -18.46
N HIS A 224 21.47 -4.20 -18.04
CA HIS A 224 21.83 -4.46 -16.64
C HIS A 224 21.64 -3.22 -15.77
N LYS A 225 21.90 -2.01 -16.30
CA LYS A 225 21.68 -0.74 -15.59
C LYS A 225 20.19 -0.46 -15.42
N VAL A 226 19.37 -0.78 -16.42
CA VAL A 226 17.90 -0.64 -16.33
C VAL A 226 17.34 -1.58 -15.28
N VAL A 227 17.82 -2.82 -15.25
CA VAL A 227 17.45 -3.81 -14.22
C VAL A 227 17.87 -3.31 -12.83
N ALA A 228 19.11 -2.84 -12.67
CA ALA A 228 19.60 -2.31 -11.39
C ALA A 228 18.78 -1.11 -10.90
N PHE A 229 18.51 -0.14 -11.78
CA PHE A 229 17.70 1.03 -11.47
C PHE A 229 16.28 0.66 -11.03
N PHE A 230 15.62 -0.23 -11.77
CA PHE A 230 14.26 -0.65 -11.42
C PHE A 230 14.24 -1.50 -10.14
N SER A 231 15.26 -2.32 -9.91
CA SER A 231 15.43 -3.06 -8.65
C SER A 231 15.55 -2.12 -7.46
N LEU A 232 16.37 -1.07 -7.55
CA LEU A 232 16.46 -0.03 -6.51
C LEU A 232 15.13 0.68 -6.27
N THR A 233 14.38 0.97 -7.35
CA THR A 233 13.03 1.55 -7.25
C THR A 233 12.09 0.65 -6.46
N LEU A 234 12.10 -0.66 -6.74
CA LEU A 234 11.25 -1.63 -6.06
C LEU A 234 11.67 -1.92 -4.62
N LEU A 235 12.96 -1.77 -4.28
CA LEU A 235 13.41 -1.84 -2.90
C LEU A 235 12.87 -0.69 -2.04
N LEU A 236 12.67 0.49 -2.65
CA LEU A 236 12.13 1.67 -1.97
C LEU A 236 10.59 1.72 -2.00
N ALA A 237 9.95 1.02 -2.93
CA ALA A 237 8.49 1.04 -3.11
C ALA A 237 7.69 0.69 -1.82
N PRO A 238 8.06 -0.34 -1.03
CA PRO A 238 7.35 -0.66 0.21
C PRO A 238 7.40 0.45 1.26
N LEU A 239 8.46 1.27 1.28
CA LEU A 239 8.55 2.40 2.20
C LEU A 239 7.50 3.46 1.86
N VAL A 240 7.30 3.72 0.57
CA VAL A 240 6.29 4.67 0.09
C VAL A 240 4.88 4.16 0.36
N GLU A 241 4.61 2.88 0.09
CA GLU A 241 3.32 2.26 0.41
C GLU A 241 3.04 2.31 1.92
N THR A 242 4.02 1.94 2.75
CA THR A 242 3.90 1.97 4.21
C THR A 242 3.58 3.37 4.71
N LEU A 243 4.25 4.41 4.20
CA LEU A 243 3.96 5.79 4.58
C LEU A 243 2.51 6.19 4.27
N ILE A 244 1.99 5.80 3.10
CA ILE A 244 0.60 6.08 2.72
C ILE A 244 -0.38 5.31 3.60
N LEU A 245 -0.11 4.04 3.90
CA LEU A 245 -0.97 3.22 4.76
C LEU A 245 -0.96 3.71 6.21
N LEU A 246 0.20 4.10 6.74
CA LEU A 246 0.33 4.69 8.06
C LEU A 246 -0.37 6.05 8.14
N ASP A 247 -0.30 6.87 7.09
CA ASP A 247 -1.06 8.12 7.00
C ASP A 247 -2.58 7.87 7.15
N ARG A 248 -3.11 6.80 6.53
CA ARG A 248 -4.53 6.43 6.71
C ARG A 248 -4.84 5.93 8.12
N LEU A 249 -3.98 5.09 8.68
CA LEU A 249 -4.12 4.55 10.03
C LEU A 249 -4.12 5.68 11.06
N LEU A 250 -3.15 6.60 10.96
CA LEU A 250 -3.02 7.74 11.85
C LEU A 250 -4.23 8.66 11.75
N TYR A 251 -4.76 8.91 10.55
CA TYR A 251 -6.00 9.69 10.39
C TYR A 251 -7.15 9.09 11.21
N LEU A 252 -7.37 7.77 11.14
CA LEU A 252 -8.45 7.12 11.89
C LEU A 252 -8.22 7.19 13.41
N ARG A 253 -6.97 7.04 13.86
CA ARG A 253 -6.61 7.19 15.28
C ARG A 253 -6.81 8.63 15.77
N GLU A 254 -6.46 9.63 14.96
CA GLU A 254 -6.71 11.04 15.27
C GLU A 254 -8.21 11.34 15.42
N GLN A 255 -9.08 10.60 14.72
CA GLN A 255 -10.54 10.67 14.89
C GLN A 255 -11.07 9.83 16.07
N GLY A 256 -10.21 9.12 16.81
CA GLY A 256 -10.59 8.31 17.96
C GLY A 256 -11.08 6.90 17.63
N PHE A 257 -10.86 6.39 16.41
CA PHE A 257 -11.25 5.04 16.04
C PHE A 257 -10.20 4.00 16.40
N GLN A 258 -10.70 2.79 16.67
CA GLN A 258 -9.90 1.58 16.73
C GLN A 258 -9.65 1.09 15.31
N CYS A 259 -8.39 0.89 14.94
CA CYS A 259 -8.02 0.50 13.59
C CYS A 259 -6.71 -0.30 13.55
N ALA A 260 -6.57 -1.14 12.54
CA ALA A 260 -5.40 -1.97 12.31
C ALA A 260 -5.08 -2.08 10.81
N LEU A 261 -3.80 -2.28 10.50
CA LEU A 261 -3.34 -2.71 9.17
C LEU A 261 -3.03 -4.20 9.23
N VAL A 262 -3.77 -5.01 8.48
CA VAL A 262 -3.67 -6.47 8.51
C VAL A 262 -3.14 -6.99 7.18
N PRO A 263 -2.09 -7.83 7.16
CA PRO A 263 -1.65 -8.53 5.95
C PRO A 263 -2.59 -9.70 5.67
N LEU A 264 -3.65 -9.42 4.91
CA LEU A 264 -4.75 -10.36 4.63
C LEU A 264 -4.39 -11.41 3.57
N PHE A 265 -3.56 -11.05 2.59
CA PHE A 265 -3.23 -11.93 1.46
C PHE A 265 -1.75 -12.30 1.38
N ASP A 266 -1.42 -13.42 0.72
CA ASP A 266 -0.05 -13.68 0.28
C ASP A 266 0.31 -12.63 -0.78
N PRO A 267 1.40 -11.85 -0.62
CA PRO A 267 1.80 -10.82 -1.58
C PRO A 267 2.15 -11.38 -2.97
N ARG A 268 2.43 -12.69 -3.09
CA ARG A 268 2.61 -13.39 -4.37
C ARG A 268 1.29 -13.62 -5.11
N PHE A 269 0.18 -13.73 -4.37
CA PHE A 269 -1.16 -13.88 -4.94
C PHE A 269 -1.80 -12.52 -5.21
N SER A 270 -1.76 -11.62 -4.21
CA SER A 270 -2.20 -10.23 -4.34
C SER A 270 -1.14 -9.31 -3.75
N PRO A 271 -0.38 -8.58 -4.59
CA PRO A 271 0.60 -7.60 -4.13
C PRO A 271 -0.02 -6.49 -3.26
N ARG A 272 -1.35 -6.30 -3.34
CA ARG A 272 -2.13 -5.46 -2.42
C ARG A 272 -2.66 -6.34 -1.29
N ASN A 273 -1.75 -6.73 -0.42
CA ASN A 273 -2.05 -7.66 0.66
C ASN A 273 -2.45 -7.00 1.98
N LEU A 274 -2.22 -5.70 2.14
CA LEU A 274 -2.55 -4.97 3.37
C LEU A 274 -3.98 -4.41 3.30
N VAL A 275 -4.79 -4.74 4.31
CA VAL A 275 -6.11 -4.16 4.52
C VAL A 275 -6.10 -3.25 5.75
N LEU A 276 -6.62 -2.04 5.60
CA LEU A 276 -6.90 -1.15 6.73
C LEU A 276 -8.31 -1.43 7.22
N VAL A 277 -8.43 -1.90 8.46
CA VAL A 277 -9.72 -2.12 9.12
C VAL A 277 -9.92 -1.12 10.24
N ALA A 278 -11.16 -0.66 10.44
CA ALA A 278 -11.54 0.13 11.59
C ALA A 278 -13.01 -0.06 11.95
N ALA A 279 -13.33 0.06 13.23
CA ALA A 279 -14.69 -0.05 13.73
C ALA A 279 -15.01 1.06 14.74
N ARG A 280 -16.31 1.33 14.89
CA ARG A 280 -16.84 2.27 15.90
C ARG A 280 -16.90 1.67 17.30
N SER A 281 -17.02 0.35 17.39
CA SER A 281 -16.94 -0.41 18.65
C SER A 281 -15.55 -1.03 18.80
N PRO A 282 -15.10 -1.36 20.02
CA PRO A 282 -13.81 -2.02 20.23
C PRO A 282 -13.70 -3.28 19.36
N LEU A 283 -12.61 -3.38 18.58
CA LEU A 283 -12.39 -4.53 17.68
C LEU A 283 -12.39 -5.86 18.45
N SER A 284 -11.91 -5.87 19.70
CA SER A 284 -11.90 -7.06 20.56
C SER A 284 -13.30 -7.62 20.83
N ALA A 285 -14.31 -6.76 21.00
CA ALA A 285 -15.70 -7.20 21.20
C ALA A 285 -16.36 -7.68 19.89
N ALA A 286 -15.85 -7.23 18.74
CA ALA A 286 -16.35 -7.65 17.43
C ALA A 286 -15.65 -8.91 16.89
N LEU A 287 -14.38 -9.14 17.29
CA LEU A 287 -13.60 -10.31 16.91
C LEU A 287 -13.83 -11.50 17.86
N ALA A 288 -14.11 -11.27 19.15
CA ALA A 288 -14.43 -12.36 20.10
C ALA A 288 -15.67 -13.16 19.70
N GLY A 289 -16.65 -12.54 19.03
CA GLY A 289 -17.83 -13.26 18.52
C GLY A 289 -17.58 -14.07 17.24
N LEU A 290 -16.39 -13.99 16.63
CA LEU A 290 -16.01 -14.84 15.49
C LEU A 290 -15.30 -16.13 15.94
N ASP A 291 -14.76 -16.14 17.16
CA ASP A 291 -14.18 -17.34 17.78
C ASP A 291 -15.31 -18.22 18.38
N GLU A 292 -16.42 -17.63 18.84
CA GLU A 292 -17.58 -18.37 19.33
C GLU A 292 -18.33 -19.12 18.20
N ASP A 293 -18.43 -18.52 17.00
CA ASP A 293 -19.05 -19.17 15.83
C ASP A 293 -18.21 -20.35 15.27
N SER A 294 -16.91 -20.42 15.57
CA SER A 294 -16.06 -21.56 15.15
C SER A 294 -16.12 -22.75 16.10
N ASP A 295 -16.45 -22.53 17.37
CA ASP A 295 -16.59 -23.62 18.35
C ASP A 295 -17.97 -24.31 18.22
N GLU A 296 -19.01 -23.60 17.75
CA GLU A 296 -20.34 -24.20 17.50
C GLU A 296 -20.37 -25.10 16.24
N GLU A 297 -19.53 -24.85 15.22
CA GLU A 297 -19.43 -25.73 14.04
C GLU A 297 -18.66 -27.04 14.31
N GLU A 298 -17.77 -27.08 15.32
CA GLU A 298 -17.06 -28.32 15.70
C GLU A 298 -17.91 -29.25 16.59
N GLU A 299 -18.88 -28.73 17.37
CA GLU A 299 -19.78 -29.57 18.20
C GLU A 299 -20.91 -30.25 17.38
N GLU A 300 -21.29 -29.72 16.21
CA GLU A 300 -22.31 -30.35 15.34
C GLU A 300 -21.76 -31.50 14.46
N GLU A 301 -20.44 -31.62 14.26
CA GLU A 301 -19.83 -32.73 13.50
C GLU A 301 -19.52 -33.97 14.36
N GLU A 302 -19.54 -33.90 15.70
CA GLU A 302 -19.31 -35.08 16.57
C GLU A 302 -20.58 -35.88 16.92
N ASP A 303 -21.78 -35.37 16.62
CA ASP A 303 -23.06 -36.02 16.96
C ASP A 303 -23.91 -36.45 15.73
N GLY A 304 -23.28 -36.57 14.55
CA GLY A 304 -23.89 -36.96 13.26
C GLY A 304 -23.57 -38.37 12.76
#